data_AF-W0RN81-F1
#
_entry.id   AF-W0RN81-F1
#
_cell.length_a   1.000
_cell.length_b   1.000
_cell.length_c   1.000
_cell.angle_alpha   90.00
_cell.angle_beta   90.00
_cell.angle_gamma   90.00
#
_symmetry.space_group_name_H-M   'P 1'
#
loop_
_entity.id
_entity.type
_entity.pdbx_description
1 polymer ?
#
loop_
_entity_poly.entity_id
_entity_poly.type
_entity_poly.pdbx_seq_one_letter_code
_entity_poly.pdbx_strand_id
1 'polypeptide(L)'
;MIAPRHTAALPAAEFVLAVEDLKRRTVDWSDALLQQFASECVELVIVGGKFGLPGTPVDTGFARNMWVVSLGAPPAGLGTAERPKDGTPEPIGPAALDEIASAIAGTHVGDIIWCGNRAVYIAALENGHSDQAPEGFVRLTLLQADRIFDDAVRATARVLEGGTPNARGGARA
;
A
#
# COMPACT_ATOMS: atom_id res chain seq x y z
N MET A 1 -17.57 -45.84 39.64
CA MET A 1 -17.16 -46.61 38.44
C MET A 1 -17.17 -45.62 37.27
N ILE A 2 -16.03 -45.07 36.91
CA ILE A 2 -15.88 -44.02 35.88
C ILE A 2 -15.58 -44.73 34.55
N ALA A 3 -16.47 -44.61 33.58
CA ALA A 3 -16.29 -45.22 32.26
C ALA A 3 -15.11 -44.54 31.52
N PRO A 4 -14.27 -45.31 30.80
CA PRO A 4 -13.19 -44.74 30.01
C PRO A 4 -13.79 -43.95 28.84
N ARG A 5 -13.45 -42.67 28.74
CA ARG A 5 -13.74 -41.85 27.56
C ARG A 5 -12.98 -42.47 26.40
N HIS A 6 -13.72 -43.03 25.44
CA HIS A 6 -13.15 -43.48 24.16
C HIS A 6 -12.47 -42.30 23.47
N THR A 7 -11.14 -42.37 23.37
CA THR A 7 -10.34 -41.56 22.45
C THR A 7 -10.69 -42.04 21.03
N ALA A 8 -11.73 -41.46 20.43
CA ALA A 8 -12.00 -41.70 19.02
C ALA A 8 -10.78 -41.22 18.23
N ALA A 9 -10.14 -42.12 17.49
CA ALA A 9 -9.12 -41.74 16.53
C ALA A 9 -9.78 -40.79 15.52
N LEU A 10 -9.23 -39.59 15.39
CA LEU A 10 -9.72 -38.61 14.42
C LEU A 10 -9.63 -39.23 13.01
N PRO A 11 -10.64 -39.05 12.15
CA PRO A 11 -10.65 -39.63 10.81
C PRO A 11 -9.47 -39.09 10.00
N ALA A 12 -8.89 -39.92 9.12
CA ALA A 12 -7.71 -39.54 8.32
C ALA A 12 -7.88 -38.24 7.51
N ALA A 13 -9.13 -37.89 7.15
CA ALA A 13 -9.46 -36.62 6.50
C ALA A 13 -9.12 -35.38 7.34
N GLU A 14 -9.13 -35.48 8.68
CA GLU A 14 -8.70 -34.40 9.58
C GLU A 14 -7.16 -34.25 9.66
N PHE A 15 -6.40 -35.20 9.08
CA PHE A 15 -4.94 -35.18 8.97
C PHE A 15 -4.45 -34.90 7.54
N VAL A 16 -5.33 -34.46 6.63
CA VAL A 16 -4.95 -34.04 5.28
C VAL A 16 -4.72 -32.54 5.26
N LEU A 17 -3.47 -32.12 5.06
CA LEU A 17 -3.16 -30.74 4.70
C LEU A 17 -3.55 -30.52 3.24
N ALA A 18 -4.68 -29.82 3.00
CA ALA A 18 -5.03 -29.35 1.68
C ALA A 18 -4.07 -28.20 1.28
N VAL A 19 -2.99 -28.55 0.57
CA VAL A 19 -1.98 -27.57 0.11
C VAL A 19 -2.60 -26.51 -0.84
N GLU A 20 -3.70 -26.81 -1.51
CA GLU A 20 -4.40 -25.85 -2.38
C GLU A 20 -4.94 -24.65 -1.58
N ASP A 21 -5.45 -24.87 -0.36
CA ASP A 21 -5.88 -23.78 0.52
C ASP A 21 -4.70 -22.95 1.01
N LEU A 22 -3.57 -23.60 1.30
CA LEU A 22 -2.33 -22.92 1.67
C LEU A 22 -1.80 -22.06 0.52
N LYS A 23 -1.83 -22.58 -0.71
CA LYS A 23 -1.44 -21.86 -1.92
C LYS A 23 -2.31 -20.63 -2.13
N ARG A 24 -3.65 -20.77 -2.10
CA ARG A 24 -4.59 -19.65 -2.24
C ARG A 24 -4.31 -18.57 -1.19
N ARG A 25 -4.20 -18.96 0.08
CA ARG A 25 -3.88 -18.02 1.17
C ARG A 25 -2.54 -17.32 0.97
N THR A 26 -1.53 -18.02 0.47
CA THR A 26 -0.22 -17.42 0.21
C THR A 26 -0.31 -16.33 -0.85
N VAL A 27 -1.10 -16.54 -1.91
CA VAL A 27 -1.36 -15.52 -2.93
C VAL A 27 -2.12 -14.34 -2.32
N ASP A 28 -3.23 -14.60 -1.62
CA ASP A 28 -4.04 -13.54 -1.00
C ASP A 28 -3.21 -12.68 -0.03
N TRP A 29 -2.32 -13.30 0.74
CA TRP A 29 -1.41 -12.60 1.65
C TRP A 29 -0.36 -11.78 0.92
N SER A 30 0.15 -12.30 -0.19
CA SER A 30 1.13 -11.60 -0.99
C SER A 30 0.50 -10.37 -1.65
N ASP A 31 -0.73 -10.50 -2.15
CA ASP A 31 -1.50 -9.39 -2.72
C ASP A 31 -1.77 -8.33 -1.64
N ALA A 32 -2.28 -8.73 -0.47
CA ALA A 32 -2.53 -7.79 0.62
C ALA A 32 -1.26 -7.07 1.10
N LEU A 33 -0.11 -7.77 1.14
CA LEU A 33 1.17 -7.16 1.48
C LEU A 33 1.63 -6.18 0.41
N LEU A 34 1.54 -6.56 -0.88
CA LEU A 34 1.88 -5.66 -1.99
C LEU A 34 1.04 -4.39 -1.93
N GLN A 35 -0.27 -4.52 -1.76
CA GLN A 35 -1.21 -3.41 -1.73
C GLN A 35 -0.91 -2.46 -0.55
N GLN A 36 -0.64 -3.01 0.64
CA GLN A 36 -0.29 -2.22 1.81
C GLN A 36 1.05 -1.50 1.61
N PHE A 37 2.08 -2.23 1.18
CA PHE A 37 3.42 -1.69 0.97
C PHE A 37 3.43 -0.58 -0.10
N ALA A 38 2.75 -0.80 -1.23
CA ALA A 38 2.64 0.17 -2.31
C ALA A 38 1.88 1.42 -1.86
N SER A 39 0.76 1.25 -1.16
CA SER A 39 -0.02 2.38 -0.64
C SER A 39 0.80 3.24 0.31
N GLU A 40 1.53 2.63 1.25
CA GLU A 40 2.38 3.37 2.18
C GLU A 40 3.55 4.08 1.47
N CYS A 41 4.19 3.45 0.48
CA CYS A 41 5.25 4.10 -0.29
C CYS A 41 4.71 5.35 -1.01
N VAL A 42 3.58 5.21 -1.71
CA VAL A 42 2.99 6.32 -2.47
C VAL A 42 2.51 7.43 -1.53
N GLU A 43 1.84 7.07 -0.43
CA GLU A 43 1.40 8.04 0.58
C GLU A 43 2.59 8.81 1.18
N LEU A 44 3.71 8.15 1.48
CA LEU A 44 4.90 8.81 2.02
C LEU A 44 5.63 9.68 1.01
N VAL A 45 5.59 9.35 -0.28
CA VAL A 45 6.09 10.24 -1.34
C VAL A 45 5.22 11.50 -1.43
N ILE A 46 3.90 11.36 -1.32
CA ILE A 46 2.95 12.47 -1.47
C ILE A 46 2.94 13.36 -0.22
N VAL A 47 2.67 12.75 0.93
CA VAL A 47 2.35 13.44 2.20
C VAL A 47 3.54 13.45 3.15
N GLY A 48 4.31 12.37 3.22
CA GLY A 48 5.40 12.20 4.19
C GLY A 48 4.89 11.91 5.61
N GLY A 49 5.63 12.37 6.63
CA GLY A 49 5.24 12.31 8.04
C GLY A 49 5.80 11.10 8.80
N LYS A 50 5.82 9.90 8.21
CA LYS A 50 6.53 8.76 8.84
C LYS A 50 8.03 8.82 8.55
N PHE A 51 8.83 8.27 9.45
CA PHE A 51 10.30 8.17 9.34
C PHE A 51 11.04 9.52 9.16
N GLY A 52 10.39 10.63 9.50
CA GLY A 52 10.93 11.98 9.25
C GLY A 52 10.96 12.37 7.78
N LEU A 53 10.22 11.67 6.93
CA LEU A 53 10.14 11.97 5.50
C LEU A 53 9.27 13.21 5.27
N PRO A 54 9.72 14.16 4.42
CA PRO A 54 9.00 15.42 4.19
C PRO A 54 7.79 15.27 3.25
N GLY A 55 7.74 14.19 2.47
CA GLY A 55 6.82 14.08 1.33
C GLY A 55 7.11 15.11 0.24
N THR A 56 6.14 15.33 -0.65
CA THR A 56 6.26 16.31 -1.74
C THR A 56 6.18 17.74 -1.17
N PRO A 57 7.03 18.70 -1.62
CA PRO A 57 6.93 20.11 -1.26
C PRO A 57 5.54 20.73 -1.46
N VAL A 58 5.15 21.69 -0.61
CA VAL A 58 3.82 22.34 -0.65
C VAL A 58 3.92 23.85 -0.66
N ASP A 59 3.83 24.42 -1.85
CA ASP A 59 3.54 25.85 -2.02
C ASP A 59 2.01 26.05 -2.02
N THR A 60 1.36 25.80 -3.16
CA THR A 60 -0.11 25.81 -3.27
C THR A 60 -0.73 24.44 -3.03
N GLY A 61 0.06 23.35 -3.11
CA GLY A 61 -0.42 21.96 -3.10
C GLY A 61 -0.64 21.34 -4.48
N PHE A 62 -0.48 22.10 -5.58
CA PHE A 62 -0.59 21.60 -6.95
C PHE A 62 0.27 20.35 -7.20
N ALA A 63 1.57 20.39 -6.88
CA ALA A 63 2.48 19.26 -7.11
C ALA A 63 2.01 17.99 -6.40
N ARG A 64 1.43 18.11 -5.20
CA ARG A 64 0.87 16.98 -4.45
C ARG A 64 -0.38 16.38 -5.11
N ASN A 65 -1.21 17.20 -5.74
CA ASN A 65 -2.41 16.75 -6.47
C ASN A 65 -2.12 16.15 -7.84
N MET A 66 -0.88 16.27 -8.34
CA MET A 66 -0.50 15.77 -9.66
C MET A 66 0.06 14.35 -9.65
N TRP A 67 0.11 13.70 -8.49
CA TRP A 67 0.48 12.29 -8.39
C TRP A 67 -0.64 11.39 -8.91
N VAL A 68 -0.27 10.42 -9.72
CA VAL A 68 -1.18 9.45 -10.33
C VAL A 68 -0.56 8.07 -10.36
N VAL A 69 -1.41 7.06 -10.21
CA VAL A 69 -1.02 5.65 -10.31
C VAL A 69 -1.67 5.00 -11.52
N SER A 70 -0.92 4.14 -12.22
CA SER A 70 -1.44 3.30 -13.30
C SER A 70 -0.79 1.91 -13.28
N LEU A 71 -1.45 0.94 -13.90
CA LEU A 71 -1.00 -0.45 -13.99
C LEU A 71 -0.60 -0.79 -15.43
N GLY A 72 0.42 -1.62 -15.59
CA GLY A 72 0.87 -2.16 -16.88
C GLY A 72 1.65 -1.19 -17.78
N ALA A 73 1.39 0.11 -17.70
CA ALA A 73 2.14 1.16 -18.39
C ALA A 73 2.24 2.44 -17.55
N PRO A 74 3.25 3.31 -17.79
CA PRO A 74 3.33 4.62 -17.15
C PRO A 74 2.09 5.49 -17.41
N PRO A 75 1.67 6.34 -16.47
CA PRO A 75 0.57 7.26 -16.68
C PRO A 75 0.85 8.21 -17.84
N ALA A 76 -0.19 8.62 -18.57
CA ALA A 76 -0.06 9.68 -19.56
C ALA A 76 0.09 11.07 -18.91
N GLY A 77 0.73 11.99 -19.62
CA GLY A 77 0.84 13.41 -19.22
C GLY A 77 1.79 13.69 -18.06
N LEU A 78 2.79 12.83 -17.82
CA LEU A 78 3.81 13.09 -16.82
C LEU A 78 4.61 14.34 -17.19
N GLY A 79 4.81 15.23 -16.22
CA GLY A 79 5.54 16.49 -16.43
C GLY A 79 4.92 17.48 -17.42
N THR A 80 3.63 17.39 -17.76
CA THR A 80 2.98 18.29 -18.72
C THR A 80 2.04 19.32 -18.10
N ALA A 81 1.65 19.16 -16.83
CA ALA A 81 0.69 20.02 -16.17
C ALA A 81 1.39 21.28 -15.61
N GLU A 82 0.90 22.44 -16.03
CA GLU A 82 1.30 23.74 -15.50
C GLU A 82 0.43 24.15 -14.32
N ARG A 83 1.04 24.74 -13.30
CA ARG A 83 0.30 25.30 -12.17
C ARG A 83 -0.55 26.48 -12.64
N PRO A 84 -1.81 26.61 -12.18
CA PRO A 84 -2.62 27.81 -12.37
C PRO A 84 -1.88 29.09 -11.95
N LYS A 85 -1.98 30.13 -12.79
CA LYS A 85 -1.27 31.42 -12.56
C LYS A 85 -1.96 32.33 -11.54
N ASP A 86 -3.18 32.00 -11.15
CA ASP A 86 -3.99 32.74 -10.19
C ASP A 86 -3.55 32.55 -8.73
N GLY A 87 -2.64 31.59 -8.48
CA GLY A 87 -2.08 31.34 -7.14
C GLY A 87 -3.07 30.69 -6.19
N THR A 88 -4.18 30.15 -6.69
CA THR A 88 -5.20 29.52 -5.87
C THR A 88 -4.60 28.31 -5.13
N PRO A 89 -4.73 28.23 -3.79
CA PRO A 89 -4.35 27.03 -3.06
C PRO A 89 -5.14 25.82 -3.56
N GLU A 90 -4.42 24.74 -3.81
CA GLU A 90 -4.93 23.44 -4.24
C GLU A 90 -4.56 22.43 -3.15
N PRO A 91 -5.28 22.42 -2.01
CA PRO A 91 -5.02 21.43 -0.98
C PRO A 91 -5.13 20.02 -1.58
N ILE A 92 -4.43 19.04 -1.00
CA ILE A 92 -4.72 17.65 -1.33
C ILE A 92 -6.21 17.43 -1.09
N GLY A 93 -6.93 17.12 -2.16
CA GLY A 93 -8.27 16.57 -2.03
C GLY A 93 -8.12 15.13 -1.52
N PRO A 94 -8.89 14.71 -0.48
CA PRO A 94 -9.00 13.29 -0.11
C PRO A 94 -9.23 12.39 -1.34
N ALA A 95 -9.97 12.91 -2.32
CA ALA A 95 -10.24 12.28 -3.60
C ALA A 95 -9.00 11.80 -4.37
N ALA A 96 -7.86 12.51 -4.32
CA ALA A 96 -6.66 12.11 -5.05
C ALA A 96 -5.96 10.90 -4.40
N LEU A 97 -5.90 10.87 -3.07
CA LEU A 97 -5.38 9.72 -2.33
C LEU A 97 -6.34 8.53 -2.41
N ASP A 98 -7.65 8.78 -2.39
CA ASP A 98 -8.67 7.73 -2.54
C ASP A 98 -8.61 7.05 -3.92
N GLU A 99 -8.39 7.82 -4.99
CA GLU A 99 -8.21 7.28 -6.35
C GLU A 99 -6.96 6.40 -6.43
N ILE A 100 -5.85 6.87 -5.85
CA ILE A 100 -4.60 6.10 -5.77
C ILE A 100 -4.79 4.81 -4.97
N ALA A 101 -5.39 4.90 -3.79
CA ALA A 101 -5.65 3.74 -2.94
C ALA A 101 -6.54 2.72 -3.65
N SER A 102 -7.57 3.19 -4.38
CA SER A 102 -8.46 2.34 -5.17
C SER A 102 -7.73 1.65 -6.32
N ALA A 103 -6.82 2.35 -7.01
CA ALA A 103 -6.00 1.77 -8.06
C ALA A 103 -5.06 0.68 -7.52
N ILE A 104 -4.45 0.91 -6.36
CA ILE A 104 -3.55 -0.04 -5.71
C ILE A 104 -4.31 -1.25 -5.18
N ALA A 105 -5.50 -1.08 -4.59
CA ALA A 105 -6.31 -2.18 -4.06
C ALA A 105 -6.71 -3.23 -5.10
N GLY A 106 -6.71 -2.87 -6.40
CA GLY A 106 -6.96 -3.79 -7.50
C GLY A 106 -5.74 -4.55 -8.02
N THR A 107 -4.58 -4.41 -7.40
CA THR A 107 -3.31 -5.01 -7.86
C THR A 107 -3.07 -6.40 -7.29
N HIS A 108 -2.35 -7.20 -8.06
CA HIS A 108 -1.90 -8.54 -7.69
C HIS A 108 -0.39 -8.66 -7.78
N VAL A 109 0.17 -9.61 -7.03
CA VAL A 109 1.60 -9.92 -7.12
C VAL A 109 1.98 -10.30 -8.55
N GLY A 110 2.99 -9.61 -9.07
CA GLY A 110 3.42 -9.72 -10.46
C GLY A 110 3.05 -8.49 -11.30
N ASP A 111 2.10 -7.67 -10.83
CA ASP A 111 1.78 -6.40 -11.49
C ASP A 111 2.91 -5.38 -11.34
N ILE A 112 3.04 -4.52 -12.34
CA ILE A 112 3.91 -3.34 -12.29
C ILE A 112 3.04 -2.12 -12.01
N ILE A 113 3.24 -1.55 -10.82
CA ILE A 113 2.58 -0.32 -10.36
C ILE A 113 3.46 0.87 -10.75
N TRP A 114 2.92 1.76 -11.58
CA TRP A 114 3.58 3.01 -11.94
C TRP A 114 3.00 4.14 -11.12
N CYS A 115 3.86 4.88 -10.41
CA CYS A 115 3.50 6.13 -9.73
C CYS A 115 4.28 7.27 -10.37
N GLY A 116 3.57 8.27 -10.88
CA GLY A 116 4.18 9.40 -11.58
C GLY A 116 3.50 10.71 -11.24
N ASN A 117 4.18 11.81 -11.51
CA ASN A 117 3.66 13.14 -11.25
C ASN A 117 3.52 13.95 -12.55
N ARG A 118 2.36 14.60 -12.72
CA ARG A 118 2.06 15.39 -13.92
C ARG A 118 2.61 16.82 -13.87
N ALA A 119 3.02 17.35 -12.72
CA ALA A 119 3.53 18.71 -12.64
C ALA A 119 4.84 18.88 -13.43
N VAL A 120 4.89 19.88 -14.30
CA VAL A 120 6.06 20.16 -15.17
C VAL A 120 7.36 20.41 -14.41
N TYR A 121 7.26 20.85 -13.15
CA TYR A 121 8.40 21.21 -12.31
C TYR A 121 8.75 20.13 -11.26
N ILE A 122 8.13 18.95 -11.30
CA ILE A 122 8.36 17.91 -10.27
C ILE A 122 9.84 17.48 -10.20
N ALA A 123 10.51 17.35 -11.35
CA ALA A 123 11.92 16.99 -11.40
C ALA A 123 12.80 18.08 -10.78
N ALA A 124 12.44 19.35 -10.91
CA ALA A 124 13.17 20.43 -10.26
C ALA A 124 13.02 20.36 -8.73
N LEU A 125 11.82 20.03 -8.22
CA LEU A 125 11.60 19.82 -6.79
C LEU A 125 12.44 18.66 -6.25
N GLU A 126 12.45 17.52 -6.95
CA GLU A 126 13.25 16.36 -6.58
C GLU A 126 14.77 16.66 -6.61
N ASN A 127 15.20 17.66 -7.38
CA ASN A 127 16.59 18.13 -7.47
C ASN A 127 16.85 19.40 -6.64
N GLY A 128 16.03 19.69 -5.63
CA GLY A 128 16.34 20.68 -4.60
C GLY A 128 15.95 22.12 -4.91
N HIS A 129 15.05 22.37 -5.87
CA HIS A 129 14.54 23.71 -6.17
C HIS A 129 13.49 24.25 -5.17
N SER A 130 13.35 23.63 -4.00
CA SER A 130 12.41 24.03 -2.96
C SER A 130 13.06 24.00 -1.59
N ASP A 131 12.84 25.05 -0.79
CA ASP A 131 13.27 25.10 0.61
C ASP A 131 12.31 24.36 1.56
N GLN A 132 11.20 23.80 1.03
CA GLN A 132 10.12 23.20 1.83
C GLN A 132 10.33 21.70 2.10
N ALA A 133 11.15 21.04 1.29
CA ALA A 133 11.60 19.68 1.52
C ALA A 133 13.07 19.56 1.08
N PRO A 134 13.87 18.69 1.70
CA PRO A 134 15.19 18.36 1.21
C PRO A 134 15.16 17.89 -0.25
N GLU A 135 16.27 18.12 -0.95
CA GLU A 135 16.54 17.50 -2.23
C GLU A 135 16.35 15.98 -2.12
N GLY A 136 15.73 15.39 -3.14
CA GLY A 136 15.62 13.96 -3.25
C GLY A 136 14.45 13.36 -2.48
N PHE A 137 13.37 14.10 -2.23
CA PHE A 137 12.27 13.63 -1.37
C PHE A 137 11.69 12.27 -1.82
N VAL A 138 11.62 11.98 -3.13
CA VAL A 138 11.21 10.66 -3.63
C VAL A 138 12.28 9.61 -3.30
N ARG A 139 13.55 9.90 -3.62
CA ARG A 139 14.68 9.00 -3.33
C ARG A 139 14.82 8.71 -1.83
N LEU A 140 14.65 9.71 -0.98
CA LEU A 140 14.70 9.60 0.47
C LEU A 140 13.59 8.68 0.99
N THR A 141 12.39 8.75 0.44
CA THR A 141 11.32 7.80 0.77
C THR A 141 11.67 6.38 0.34
N LEU A 142 12.20 6.19 -0.86
CA LEU A 142 12.61 4.87 -1.34
C LEU A 142 13.80 4.28 -0.54
N LEU A 143 14.68 5.12 0.01
CA LEU A 143 15.72 4.68 0.95
C LEU A 143 15.14 4.11 2.26
N GLN A 144 13.86 4.38 2.56
CA GLN A 144 13.15 3.81 3.71
C GLN A 144 12.32 2.57 3.34
N ALA A 145 12.44 2.03 2.13
CA ALA A 145 11.63 0.91 1.64
C ALA A 145 11.61 -0.27 2.61
N ASP A 146 12.75 -0.66 3.19
CA ASP A 146 12.80 -1.76 4.17
C ASP A 146 11.93 -1.51 5.41
N ARG A 147 11.94 -0.27 5.93
CA ARG A 147 11.13 0.10 7.10
C ARG A 147 9.64 0.17 6.76
N ILE A 148 9.33 0.68 5.57
CA ILE A 148 7.95 0.73 5.06
C ILE A 148 7.43 -0.69 4.86
N PHE A 149 8.26 -1.59 4.32
CA PHE A 149 7.93 -3.00 4.13
C PHE A 149 7.67 -3.69 5.48
N ASP A 150 8.53 -3.47 6.47
CA ASP A 150 8.35 -4.01 7.81
C ASP A 150 7.04 -3.54 8.47
N ASP A 151 6.66 -2.27 8.29
CA ASP A 151 5.38 -1.74 8.75
C ASP A 151 4.19 -2.39 8.01
N ALA A 152 4.30 -2.54 6.69
CA ALA A 152 3.29 -3.21 5.88
C ALA A 152 3.07 -4.67 6.33
N VAL A 153 4.15 -5.43 6.57
CA VAL A 153 4.07 -6.80 7.11
C VAL A 153 3.32 -6.82 8.44
N ARG A 154 3.64 -5.89 9.37
CA ARG A 154 2.96 -5.79 10.66
C ARG A 154 1.48 -5.43 10.50
N ALA A 155 1.15 -4.52 9.59
CA ALA A 155 -0.24 -4.11 9.33
C ALA A 155 -1.06 -5.27 8.74
N THR A 156 -0.54 -5.94 7.72
CA THR A 156 -1.21 -7.07 7.07
C THR A 156 -1.39 -8.24 8.03
N ALA A 157 -0.40 -8.57 8.85
CA ALA A 157 -0.52 -9.64 9.86
C ALA A 157 -1.70 -9.42 10.81
N ARG A 158 -1.91 -8.19 11.30
CA ARG A 158 -3.04 -7.85 12.19
C ARG A 158 -4.40 -8.04 11.53
N VAL A 159 -4.52 -7.66 10.25
CA VAL A 159 -5.77 -7.83 9.48
C VAL A 159 -6.08 -9.32 9.33
N LEU A 160 -5.08 -10.13 9.04
CA LEU A 160 -5.23 -11.57 8.87
C LEU A 160 -5.56 -12.29 10.19
N GLU A 161 -4.96 -11.88 11.30
CA GLU A 161 -5.25 -12.39 12.65
C GLU A 161 -6.66 -12.00 13.13
N GLY A 162 -7.12 -10.79 12.80
CA GLY A 162 -8.48 -10.33 13.10
C GLY A 162 -9.57 -10.95 12.21
N GLY A 163 -9.20 -11.50 11.05
CA GLY A 163 -10.11 -12.07 10.06
C GLY A 163 -10.31 -13.59 10.14
N THR A 164 -9.59 -14.32 10.99
CA THR A 164 -9.83 -15.77 11.15
C THR A 164 -11.22 -16.03 11.73
N PRO A 165 -12.16 -16.64 10.98
CA PRO A 165 -13.35 -17.22 11.59
C PRO A 165 -12.84 -18.31 12.52
N ASN A 166 -13.26 -18.22 13.77
CA ASN A 166 -13.08 -19.26 14.76
C ASN A 166 -13.39 -20.63 14.13
N ALA A 167 -12.37 -21.44 13.84
CA ALA A 167 -12.50 -22.81 13.36
C ALA A 167 -13.11 -23.76 14.42
N ARG A 168 -13.77 -23.22 15.45
CA ARG A 168 -14.54 -23.94 16.48
C ARG A 168 -16.04 -23.64 16.41
N GLY A 169 -16.56 -23.40 15.21
CA GLY A 169 -17.98 -23.14 14.96
C GLY A 169 -18.70 -24.27 14.25
N GLY A 170 -18.44 -25.53 14.61
CA GLY A 170 -19.05 -26.68 13.94
C GLY A 170 -19.16 -27.89 14.84
N ALA A 171 -20.07 -27.83 15.82
CA ALA A 171 -20.80 -28.97 16.40
C ALA A 171 -21.58 -28.50 17.63
N ARG A 172 -22.82 -28.08 17.44
CA ARG A 172 -23.85 -28.30 18.45
C ARG A 172 -25.00 -29.03 17.77
N ALA A 173 -25.32 -30.17 18.38
CA ALA A 173 -26.39 -31.09 18.04
C ALA A 173 -27.77 -30.45 18.15
#